data_AF-A0A4Y2E2Y5-F1
#
_entry.id   AF-A0A4Y2E2Y5-F1
#
_cell.length_a   1.000
_cell.length_b   1.000
_cell.length_c   1.000
_cell.angle_alpha   90.00
_cell.angle_beta   90.00
_cell.angle_gamma   90.00
#
_symmetry.space_group_name_H-M   'P 1'
#
loop_
_entity.id
_entity.type
_entity.pdbx_description
1 polymer ?
#
loop_
_entity_poly.entity_id
_entity_poly.type
_entity_poly.pdbx_seq_one_letter_code
_entity_poly.pdbx_strand_id
1 'polypeptide(L)'
;MELKTATYHPLAPSSYIPLPSKLAAKKAVINIKNTDQKCFVWSVLAALHPVRQNAERVSHYTSMEQELRLGKVTCPVQPCKVPIIENLNNLRINVFGFEDDEVFPLYISKREDTRVINLLYITQGDDKHYCLIKNMDRLLGDLTNHKAKAFYCYSCLHRFSAESLLKDHLPYCKEHSPQRIVMPEPREESVLQFKQHKFSQPVPSAIYADFEALIEPMQTIPGKTASHIPCGYAYLIIGPNGLPLKPVTV
;
A
#
# COMPACT_ATOMS: atom_id res chain seq x y z
N MET A 1 37.58 -33.85 -22.33
CA MET A 1 37.13 -32.45 -22.12
C MET A 1 35.90 -32.27 -22.99
N GLU A 2 34.71 -32.44 -22.43
CA GLU A 2 33.46 -32.35 -23.20
C GLU A 2 33.02 -30.89 -23.30
N LEU A 3 33.04 -30.34 -24.52
CA LEU A 3 32.55 -29.00 -24.79
C LEU A 3 31.04 -29.09 -25.07
N LYS A 4 30.21 -28.70 -24.10
CA LYS A 4 28.76 -28.58 -24.28
C LYS A 4 28.44 -27.17 -24.79
N THR A 5 28.11 -27.04 -26.06
CA THR A 5 27.61 -25.79 -26.65
C THR A 5 26.09 -25.70 -26.49
N ALA A 6 25.60 -24.65 -25.85
CA ALA A 6 24.18 -24.31 -25.87
C ALA A 6 23.86 -23.54 -27.16
N THR A 7 22.81 -23.97 -27.87
CA THR A 7 22.28 -23.29 -29.06
C THR A 7 21.69 -21.92 -28.67
N TYR A 8 22.38 -20.85 -29.06
CA TYR A 8 21.92 -19.47 -28.93
C TYR A 8 20.81 -19.20 -29.95
N HIS A 9 19.59 -18.96 -29.46
CA HIS A 9 18.49 -18.45 -30.27
C HIS A 9 18.45 -16.92 -30.08
N PRO A 10 18.81 -16.11 -31.09
CA PRO A 10 18.61 -14.67 -31.02
C PRO A 10 17.11 -14.39 -31.08
N LEU A 11 16.49 -14.23 -29.92
CA LEU A 11 15.12 -13.73 -29.81
C LEU A 11 15.19 -12.23 -30.08
N ALA A 12 14.53 -11.77 -31.14
CA ALA A 12 14.20 -10.36 -31.28
C ALA A 12 13.63 -9.88 -29.92
N PRO A 13 14.06 -8.72 -29.38
CA PRO A 13 13.61 -8.26 -28.08
C PRO A 13 12.11 -7.96 -28.14
N SER A 14 11.31 -8.96 -27.80
CA SER A 14 9.90 -8.82 -27.55
C SER A 14 9.76 -8.09 -26.23
N SER A 15 9.09 -6.94 -26.22
CA SER A 15 8.75 -6.21 -24.99
C SER A 15 7.86 -7.01 -24.03
N TYR A 16 7.24 -8.09 -24.53
CA TYR A 16 6.43 -8.99 -23.73
C TYR A 16 7.26 -9.73 -22.68
N ILE A 17 6.90 -9.51 -21.42
CA ILE A 17 7.41 -10.25 -20.28
C ILE A 17 6.36 -11.27 -19.85
N PRO A 18 6.68 -12.58 -19.76
CA PRO A 18 5.73 -13.56 -19.25
C PRO A 18 5.40 -13.30 -17.77
N LEU A 19 4.17 -13.59 -17.36
CA LEU A 19 3.80 -13.44 -15.94
C LEU A 19 4.56 -14.47 -15.09
N PRO A 20 5.06 -14.08 -13.91
CA PRO A 20 5.48 -15.02 -12.88
C PRO A 20 4.41 -16.08 -12.60
N SER A 21 4.84 -17.31 -12.32
CA SER A 21 3.96 -18.48 -12.17
C SER A 21 2.84 -18.26 -11.14
N LYS A 22 3.17 -17.62 -10.01
CA LYS A 22 2.22 -17.25 -8.95
C LYS A 22 1.11 -16.34 -9.46
N LEU A 23 1.45 -15.32 -10.25
CA LEU A 23 0.48 -14.39 -10.85
C LEU A 23 -0.36 -15.06 -11.95
N ALA A 24 0.28 -15.89 -12.78
CA ALA A 24 -0.40 -16.62 -13.84
C ALA A 24 -1.45 -17.60 -13.28
N ALA A 25 -1.11 -18.32 -12.20
CA ALA A 25 -2.00 -19.27 -11.54
C ALA A 25 -3.28 -18.60 -11.01
N LYS A 26 -3.18 -17.35 -10.54
CA LYS A 26 -4.33 -16.58 -10.07
C LYS A 26 -5.32 -16.24 -11.17
N LYS A 27 -4.94 -16.26 -12.46
CA LYS A 27 -5.81 -15.84 -13.59
C LYS A 27 -6.52 -14.49 -13.34
N ALA A 28 -5.89 -13.61 -12.57
CA ALA A 28 -6.40 -12.30 -12.16
C ALA A 28 -5.90 -11.16 -13.05
N VAL A 29 -4.87 -11.46 -13.86
CA VAL A 29 -4.17 -10.52 -14.73
C VAL A 29 -4.34 -10.97 -16.18
N ILE A 30 -4.55 -10.01 -17.08
CA ILE A 30 -4.48 -10.21 -18.53
C ILE A 30 -3.17 -9.58 -18.98
N ASN A 31 -2.27 -10.42 -19.48
CA ASN A 31 -0.99 -9.99 -20.00
C ASN A 31 -1.04 -9.99 -21.53
N ILE A 32 -1.21 -8.82 -22.13
CA ILE A 32 -1.31 -8.65 -23.58
C ILE A 32 0.06 -8.97 -24.22
N LYS A 33 0.05 -9.85 -25.22
CA LYS A 33 1.22 -10.31 -25.96
C LYS A 33 1.52 -9.38 -27.12
N ASN A 34 2.34 -8.37 -26.87
CA ASN A 34 2.79 -7.40 -27.87
C ASN A 34 4.29 -7.53 -28.17
N THR A 35 4.68 -7.09 -29.37
CA THR A 35 6.09 -7.04 -29.81
C THR A 35 6.63 -5.61 -29.89
N ASP A 36 5.79 -4.61 -29.58
CA ASP A 36 6.10 -3.17 -29.61
C ASP A 36 6.28 -2.61 -28.19
N GLN A 37 6.62 -1.33 -28.01
CA GLN A 37 6.78 -0.75 -26.66
C GLN A 37 5.45 -0.22 -26.06
N LYS A 38 4.28 -0.63 -26.59
CA LYS A 38 2.97 -0.03 -26.27
C LYS A 38 2.14 -0.84 -25.26
N CYS A 39 2.77 -1.69 -24.44
CA CYS A 39 2.09 -2.53 -23.46
C CYS A 39 1.13 -1.77 -22.51
N PHE A 40 1.48 -0.52 -22.15
CA PHE A 40 0.60 0.37 -21.41
C PHE A 40 -0.71 0.66 -22.15
N VAL A 41 -0.60 1.05 -23.44
CA VAL A 41 -1.76 1.36 -24.30
C VAL A 41 -2.67 0.14 -24.41
N TRP A 42 -2.09 -1.02 -24.72
CA TRP A 42 -2.85 -2.26 -24.86
C TRP A 42 -3.54 -2.69 -23.56
N SER A 43 -2.88 -2.51 -22.42
CA SER A 43 -3.47 -2.84 -21.11
C SER A 43 -4.64 -1.92 -20.74
N VAL A 44 -4.54 -0.62 -21.05
CA VAL A 44 -5.63 0.33 -20.82
C VAL A 44 -6.80 0.05 -21.77
N LEU A 45 -6.54 -0.18 -23.06
CA LEU A 45 -7.58 -0.53 -24.04
C LEU A 45 -8.28 -1.85 -23.69
N ALA A 46 -7.55 -2.85 -23.19
CA ALA A 46 -8.15 -4.09 -22.72
C ALA A 46 -9.12 -3.88 -21.53
N ALA A 47 -8.90 -2.85 -20.71
CA ALA A 47 -9.82 -2.48 -19.62
C ALA A 47 -11.06 -1.75 -20.14
N LEU A 48 -10.89 -0.86 -21.13
CA LEU A 48 -11.96 -0.10 -21.76
C LEU A 48 -12.86 -0.98 -22.64
N HIS A 49 -12.25 -1.97 -23.30
CA HIS A 49 -12.91 -2.88 -24.24
C HIS A 49 -12.71 -4.35 -23.83
N PRO A 50 -13.41 -4.83 -22.78
CA PRO A 50 -13.21 -6.20 -22.29
C PRO A 50 -13.54 -7.27 -23.33
N VAL A 51 -12.60 -8.18 -23.59
CA VAL A 51 -12.76 -9.31 -24.50
C VAL A 51 -12.88 -10.61 -23.70
N ARG A 52 -13.78 -11.51 -24.13
CA ARG A 52 -14.05 -12.77 -23.42
C ARG A 52 -13.03 -13.87 -23.70
N GLN A 53 -12.61 -14.03 -24.96
CA GLN A 53 -11.73 -15.10 -25.42
C GLN A 53 -10.43 -14.52 -25.94
N ASN A 54 -9.30 -15.14 -25.58
CA ASN A 54 -7.97 -14.76 -26.03
C ASN A 54 -7.67 -13.24 -25.88
N ALA A 55 -8.12 -12.66 -24.75
CA ALA A 55 -7.97 -11.23 -24.45
C ALA A 55 -6.50 -10.78 -24.39
N GLU A 56 -5.54 -11.70 -24.38
CA GLU A 56 -4.11 -11.40 -24.50
C GLU A 56 -3.66 -11.01 -25.91
N ARG A 57 -4.50 -11.11 -26.95
CA ARG A 57 -4.09 -10.83 -28.33
C ARG A 57 -4.27 -9.34 -28.68
N VAL A 58 -3.18 -8.70 -29.12
CA VAL A 58 -3.16 -7.27 -29.53
C VAL A 58 -4.16 -6.97 -30.64
N SER A 59 -4.41 -7.92 -31.56
CA SER A 59 -5.30 -7.75 -32.70
C SER A 59 -6.73 -7.34 -32.33
N HIS A 60 -7.17 -7.64 -31.10
CA HIS A 60 -8.49 -7.20 -30.61
C HIS A 60 -8.57 -5.69 -30.35
N TYR A 61 -7.44 -5.03 -30.14
CA TYR A 61 -7.36 -3.65 -29.67
C TYR A 61 -6.75 -2.70 -30.70
N THR A 62 -6.10 -3.23 -31.74
CA THR A 62 -5.38 -2.44 -32.75
C THR A 62 -6.25 -1.37 -33.43
N SER A 63 -7.52 -1.67 -33.71
CA SER A 63 -8.44 -0.70 -34.32
C SER A 63 -8.79 0.48 -33.42
N MET A 64 -8.60 0.34 -32.10
CA MET A 64 -8.96 1.31 -31.07
C MET A 64 -7.73 2.04 -30.52
N GLU A 65 -6.55 1.85 -31.12
CA GLU A 65 -5.29 2.41 -30.61
C GLU A 65 -5.37 3.94 -30.43
N GLN A 66 -6.05 4.62 -31.35
CA GLN A 66 -6.19 6.08 -31.36
C GLN A 66 -7.16 6.63 -30.29
N GLU A 67 -7.94 5.78 -29.62
CA GLU A 67 -8.85 6.21 -28.55
C GLU A 67 -8.09 6.69 -27.31
N LEU A 68 -6.90 6.13 -27.05
CA LEU A 68 -6.07 6.51 -25.92
C LEU A 68 -5.06 7.60 -26.31
N ARG A 69 -5.27 8.81 -25.79
CA ARG A 69 -4.40 9.95 -26.06
C ARG A 69 -3.18 9.92 -25.14
N LEU A 70 -1.97 9.79 -25.70
CA LEU A 70 -0.72 9.88 -24.92
C LEU A 70 -0.16 11.30 -24.81
N GLY A 71 -0.63 12.24 -25.64
CA GLY A 71 -0.16 13.61 -25.67
C GLY A 71 1.34 13.69 -25.97
N LYS A 72 2.12 14.29 -25.07
CA LYS A 72 3.60 14.40 -25.18
C LYS A 72 4.35 13.18 -24.61
N VAL A 73 3.65 12.21 -24.02
CA VAL A 73 4.27 11.01 -23.45
C VAL A 73 4.54 10.00 -24.56
N THR A 74 5.77 9.51 -24.63
CA THR A 74 6.17 8.46 -25.57
C THR A 74 6.22 7.10 -24.88
N CYS A 75 6.09 6.04 -25.66
CA CYS A 75 6.29 4.68 -25.19
C CYS A 75 7.79 4.32 -25.15
N PRO A 76 8.27 3.50 -24.19
CA PRO A 76 7.50 2.88 -23.11
C PRO A 76 7.12 3.88 -21.99
N VAL A 77 5.87 3.79 -21.51
CA VAL A 77 5.33 4.71 -20.50
C VAL A 77 5.88 4.40 -19.11
N GLN A 78 6.56 5.35 -18.48
CA GLN A 78 6.97 5.19 -17.08
C GLN A 78 5.81 5.44 -16.11
N PRO A 79 5.75 4.73 -14.95
CA PRO A 79 4.69 4.93 -13.96
C PRO A 79 4.49 6.39 -13.54
N CYS A 80 5.59 7.17 -13.44
CA CYS A 80 5.56 8.59 -13.09
C CYS A 80 4.86 9.49 -14.13
N LYS A 81 4.65 9.01 -15.36
CA LYS A 81 3.96 9.75 -16.44
C LYS A 81 2.48 9.38 -16.56
N VAL A 82 2.02 8.35 -15.86
CA VAL A 82 0.61 7.92 -15.85
C VAL A 82 -0.36 9.03 -15.44
N PRO A 83 -0.07 9.91 -14.45
CA PRO A 83 -0.97 11.02 -14.11
C PRO A 83 -1.29 11.95 -15.30
N ILE A 84 -0.34 12.14 -16.21
CA ILE A 84 -0.51 13.00 -17.39
C ILE A 84 -1.54 12.36 -18.34
N ILE A 85 -1.41 11.05 -18.59
CA ILE A 85 -2.29 10.30 -19.48
C ILE A 85 -3.67 10.12 -18.85
N GLU A 86 -3.72 9.86 -17.55
CA GLU A 86 -4.95 9.76 -16.76
C GLU A 86 -5.82 11.02 -16.92
N ASN A 87 -5.22 12.19 -16.69
CA ASN A 87 -5.92 13.47 -16.81
C ASN A 87 -6.34 13.76 -18.26
N LEU A 88 -5.48 13.47 -19.24
CA LEU A 88 -5.77 13.74 -20.65
C LEU A 88 -6.96 12.93 -21.21
N ASN A 89 -7.19 11.73 -20.67
CA ASN A 89 -8.24 10.82 -21.13
C ASN A 89 -9.45 10.75 -20.20
N ASN A 90 -9.46 11.53 -19.12
CA ASN A 90 -10.48 11.48 -18.09
C ASN A 90 -10.68 10.07 -17.48
N LEU A 91 -9.57 9.37 -17.23
CA LEU A 91 -9.55 8.03 -16.65
C LEU A 91 -9.20 8.09 -15.16
N ARG A 92 -9.34 6.96 -14.46
CA ARG A 92 -8.80 6.72 -13.12
C ARG A 92 -7.93 5.48 -13.19
N ILE A 93 -6.61 5.65 -13.07
CA ILE A 93 -5.64 4.55 -13.27
C ILE A 93 -4.86 4.33 -11.97
N ASN A 94 -4.77 3.08 -11.53
CA ASN A 94 -3.82 2.67 -10.51
C ASN A 94 -2.77 1.78 -11.15
N VAL A 95 -1.53 1.88 -10.67
CA VAL A 95 -0.41 1.05 -11.08
C VAL A 95 0.16 0.36 -9.85
N PHE A 96 0.28 -0.95 -9.92
CA PHE A 96 0.88 -1.79 -8.88
C PHE A 96 2.14 -2.44 -9.42
N GLY A 97 3.19 -2.52 -8.62
CA GLY A 97 4.39 -3.30 -8.88
C GLY A 97 4.26 -4.73 -8.37
N PHE A 98 5.19 -5.58 -8.81
CA PHE A 98 5.36 -6.93 -8.28
C PHE A 98 6.85 -7.24 -8.11
N GLU A 99 7.27 -7.50 -6.88
CA GLU A 99 8.64 -7.80 -6.49
C GLU A 99 8.58 -8.78 -5.32
N ASP A 100 9.54 -9.71 -5.23
CA ASP A 100 9.62 -10.72 -4.17
C ASP A 100 8.31 -11.46 -3.89
N ASP A 101 7.59 -11.83 -4.96
CA ASP A 101 6.30 -12.52 -4.89
C ASP A 101 5.15 -11.73 -4.24
N GLU A 102 5.31 -10.41 -4.11
CA GLU A 102 4.38 -9.51 -3.45
C GLU A 102 3.97 -8.33 -4.34
N VAL A 103 2.72 -7.91 -4.21
CA VAL A 103 2.15 -6.76 -4.94
C VAL A 103 2.28 -5.52 -4.07
N PHE A 104 2.65 -4.38 -4.66
CA PHE A 104 2.73 -3.10 -3.96
C PHE A 104 2.26 -1.94 -4.84
N PRO A 105 1.73 -0.84 -4.27
CA PRO A 105 1.29 0.30 -5.06
C PRO A 105 2.47 1.13 -5.58
N LEU A 106 2.48 1.44 -6.88
CA LEU A 106 3.44 2.36 -7.52
C LEU A 106 2.81 3.74 -7.75
N TYR A 107 1.55 3.77 -8.14
CA TYR A 107 0.78 4.98 -8.35
C TYR A 107 -0.69 4.70 -8.09
N ILE A 108 -1.33 5.52 -7.26
CA ILE A 108 -2.76 5.43 -6.96
C ILE A 108 -3.41 6.75 -7.37
N SER A 109 -4.42 6.67 -8.23
CA SER A 109 -5.18 7.84 -8.66
C SER A 109 -5.88 8.49 -7.47
N LYS A 110 -5.83 9.83 -7.44
CA LYS A 110 -6.58 10.64 -6.47
C LYS A 110 -8.05 10.84 -6.86
N ARG A 111 -8.45 10.37 -8.04
CA ARG A 111 -9.81 10.49 -8.56
C ARG A 111 -10.73 9.43 -7.95
N GLU A 112 -11.99 9.78 -7.80
CA GLU A 112 -13.04 8.89 -7.25
C GLU A 112 -14.28 8.76 -8.14
N ASP A 113 -14.38 9.61 -9.16
CA ASP A 113 -15.55 9.87 -9.99
C ASP A 113 -15.75 8.85 -11.14
N THR A 114 -14.72 8.07 -11.44
CA THR A 114 -14.69 7.19 -12.61
C THR A 114 -14.33 5.76 -12.25
N ARG A 115 -14.70 4.82 -13.13
CA ARG A 115 -14.33 3.41 -13.00
C ARG A 115 -12.82 3.28 -12.98
N VAL A 116 -12.31 2.60 -11.96
CA VAL A 116 -10.86 2.38 -11.79
C VAL A 116 -10.33 1.34 -12.78
N ILE A 117 -9.19 1.65 -13.38
CA ILE A 117 -8.36 0.74 -14.17
C ILE A 117 -7.14 0.39 -13.34
N ASN A 118 -7.00 -0.86 -12.95
CA ASN A 118 -5.85 -1.33 -12.18
C ASN A 118 -4.85 -2.01 -13.14
N LEU A 119 -3.63 -1.50 -13.20
CA LEU A 119 -2.54 -2.04 -14.01
C LEU A 119 -1.49 -2.66 -13.12
N LEU A 120 -0.87 -3.74 -13.60
CA LEU A 120 0.31 -4.34 -13.01
C LEU A 120 1.52 -3.95 -13.85
N TYR A 121 2.58 -3.52 -13.19
CA TYR A 121 3.87 -3.19 -13.78
C TYR A 121 4.88 -4.21 -13.32
N ILE A 122 5.40 -5.00 -14.25
CA ILE A 122 6.38 -6.06 -13.98
C ILE A 122 7.70 -5.73 -14.68
N THR A 123 8.79 -6.18 -14.07
CA THR A 123 10.14 -6.01 -14.59
C THR A 123 10.85 -7.36 -14.68
N GLN A 124 11.65 -7.54 -15.71
CA GLN A 124 12.53 -8.69 -15.86
C GLN A 124 13.86 -8.20 -16.42
N GLY A 125 14.88 -8.08 -15.55
CA GLY A 125 16.11 -7.37 -15.91
C GLY A 125 15.81 -5.90 -16.23
N ASP A 126 16.25 -5.45 -17.40
CA ASP A 126 15.99 -4.08 -17.87
C ASP A 126 14.62 -3.89 -18.54
N ASP A 127 13.96 -5.00 -18.91
CA ASP A 127 12.68 -4.98 -19.59
C ASP A 127 11.54 -4.67 -18.61
N LYS A 128 10.56 -3.91 -19.09
CA LYS A 128 9.42 -3.41 -18.33
C LYS A 128 8.14 -3.65 -19.10
N HIS A 129 7.10 -4.14 -18.41
CA HIS A 129 5.85 -4.50 -19.07
C HIS A 129 4.63 -4.17 -18.21
N TYR A 130 3.57 -3.66 -18.86
CA TYR A 130 2.27 -3.47 -18.21
C TYR A 130 1.33 -4.61 -18.53
N CYS A 131 0.53 -4.99 -17.54
CA CYS A 131 -0.56 -5.92 -17.68
C CYS A 131 -1.83 -5.34 -17.06
N LEU A 132 -2.99 -5.80 -17.51
CA LEU A 132 -4.27 -5.40 -16.91
C LEU A 132 -4.61 -6.31 -15.73
N ILE A 133 -4.88 -5.73 -14.55
CA ILE A 133 -5.47 -6.45 -13.44
C ILE A 133 -6.99 -6.44 -13.59
N LYS A 134 -7.55 -7.57 -14.04
CA LYS A 134 -9.01 -7.69 -14.25
C LYS A 134 -9.78 -8.03 -12.97
N ASN A 135 -9.11 -8.54 -11.93
CA ASN A 135 -9.76 -8.91 -10.66
C ASN A 135 -8.78 -8.75 -9.48
N MET A 136 -8.94 -7.66 -8.71
CA MET A 136 -8.10 -7.39 -7.53
C MET A 136 -8.31 -8.40 -6.41
N ASP A 137 -9.55 -8.82 -6.15
CA ASP A 137 -9.87 -9.76 -5.07
C ASP A 137 -9.17 -11.10 -5.28
N ARG A 138 -9.11 -11.56 -6.53
CA ARG A 138 -8.41 -12.77 -6.92
C ARG A 138 -6.88 -12.60 -6.92
N LEU A 139 -6.40 -11.39 -7.23
CA LEU A 139 -4.97 -11.09 -7.19
C LEU A 139 -4.44 -11.10 -5.75
N LEU A 140 -5.21 -10.60 -4.79
CA LEU A 140 -4.82 -10.47 -3.38
C LEU A 140 -5.41 -11.58 -2.47
N GLY A 141 -6.11 -12.55 -3.05
CA GLY A 141 -6.87 -13.56 -2.31
C GLY A 141 -6.06 -14.53 -1.46
N ASP A 142 -4.73 -14.60 -1.65
CA ASP A 142 -3.86 -15.54 -0.91
C ASP A 142 -3.74 -15.19 0.58
N LEU A 143 -4.12 -13.97 0.97
CA LEU A 143 -3.99 -13.50 2.36
C LEU A 143 -4.88 -14.30 3.33
N THR A 144 -6.00 -14.86 2.87
CA THR A 144 -6.92 -15.58 3.75
C THR A 144 -7.62 -16.74 3.06
N ASN A 145 -7.92 -17.80 3.81
CA ASN A 145 -8.76 -18.91 3.34
C ASN A 145 -10.26 -18.57 3.27
N HIS A 146 -10.65 -17.37 3.72
CA HIS A 146 -12.04 -16.94 3.72
C HIS A 146 -12.49 -16.53 2.32
N LYS A 147 -13.53 -17.19 1.81
CA LYS A 147 -14.09 -16.98 0.46
C LYS A 147 -15.11 -15.84 0.37
N ALA A 148 -15.27 -15.05 1.43
CA ALA A 148 -16.19 -13.91 1.44
C ALA A 148 -15.66 -12.79 0.54
N LYS A 149 -16.57 -11.94 0.06
CA LYS A 149 -16.20 -10.71 -0.65
C LYS A 149 -15.28 -9.88 0.26
N ALA A 150 -14.16 -9.45 -0.29
CA ALA A 150 -13.19 -8.62 0.39
C ALA A 150 -13.20 -7.22 -0.22
N PHE A 151 -12.83 -6.22 0.58
CA PHE A 151 -12.66 -4.85 0.14
C PHE A 151 -11.23 -4.43 0.42
N TYR A 152 -10.53 -3.87 -0.57
CA TYR A 152 -9.12 -3.52 -0.43
C TYR A 152 -8.95 -2.00 -0.51
N CYS A 153 -8.13 -1.47 0.40
CA CYS A 153 -7.59 -0.13 0.22
C CYS A 153 -6.44 -0.21 -0.80
N TYR A 154 -6.54 0.48 -1.93
CA TYR A 154 -5.50 0.42 -2.95
C TYR A 154 -4.20 1.12 -2.54
N SER A 155 -4.25 2.03 -1.56
CA SER A 155 -3.06 2.73 -1.06
C SER A 155 -2.23 1.89 -0.09
N CYS A 156 -2.86 1.05 0.74
CA CYS A 156 -2.16 0.24 1.74
C CYS A 156 -2.23 -1.28 1.50
N LEU A 157 -3.05 -1.70 0.53
CA LEU A 157 -3.42 -3.08 0.22
C LEU A 157 -4.07 -3.84 1.38
N HIS A 158 -4.49 -3.15 2.44
CA HIS A 158 -5.18 -3.75 3.57
C HIS A 158 -6.56 -4.26 3.16
N ARG A 159 -6.91 -5.43 3.69
CA ARG A 159 -8.18 -6.14 3.42
C ARG A 159 -9.19 -5.84 4.52
N PHE A 160 -10.37 -5.43 4.12
CA PHE A 160 -11.52 -5.19 4.97
C PHE A 160 -12.64 -6.20 4.66
N SER A 161 -13.37 -6.61 5.69
CA SER A 161 -14.52 -7.51 5.58
C SER A 161 -15.79 -6.81 5.10
N ALA A 162 -15.88 -5.49 5.26
CA ALA A 162 -17.03 -4.68 4.89
C ALA A 162 -16.60 -3.37 4.21
N GLU A 163 -17.45 -2.86 3.33
CA GLU A 163 -17.19 -1.60 2.61
C GLU A 163 -17.19 -0.39 3.54
N SER A 164 -18.01 -0.40 4.60
CA SER A 164 -18.02 0.65 5.63
C SER A 164 -16.67 0.80 6.31
N LEU A 165 -16.07 -0.32 6.73
CA LEU A 165 -14.75 -0.32 7.36
C LEU A 165 -13.65 0.23 6.44
N LEU A 166 -13.73 -0.07 5.14
CA LEU A 166 -12.84 0.55 4.16
C LEU A 166 -13.07 2.06 4.12
N LYS A 167 -14.32 2.52 4.05
CA LYS A 167 -14.66 3.95 4.03
C LYS A 167 -14.17 4.68 5.28
N ASP A 168 -14.27 4.08 6.46
CA ASP A 168 -13.78 4.66 7.71
C ASP A 168 -12.24 4.73 7.74
N HIS A 169 -11.56 3.81 7.04
CA HIS A 169 -10.09 3.79 6.93
C HIS A 169 -9.53 4.81 5.92
N LEU A 170 -10.24 5.07 4.82
CA LEU A 170 -9.73 5.90 3.72
C LEU A 170 -9.28 7.32 4.12
N PRO A 171 -9.98 8.06 5.01
CA PRO A 171 -9.55 9.39 5.43
C PRO A 171 -8.14 9.39 6.02
N TYR A 172 -7.86 8.46 6.93
CA TYR A 172 -6.55 8.35 7.58
C TYR A 172 -5.47 7.82 6.63
N CYS A 173 -5.80 6.85 5.78
CA CYS A 173 -4.82 6.23 4.89
C CYS A 173 -4.36 7.16 3.77
N LYS A 174 -5.25 8.02 3.24
CA LYS A 174 -4.96 8.89 2.10
C LYS A 174 -4.08 10.09 2.44
N GLU A 175 -3.96 10.44 3.72
CA GLU A 175 -3.03 11.48 4.18
C GLU A 175 -1.56 11.07 3.99
N HIS A 176 -1.30 9.77 3.89
CA HIS A 176 0.03 9.22 3.70
C HIS A 176 0.27 8.79 2.25
N SER A 177 1.54 8.73 1.85
CA SER A 177 1.92 8.12 0.58
C SER A 177 1.49 6.65 0.54
N PRO A 178 1.16 6.08 -0.64
CA PRO A 178 0.90 4.66 -0.78
C PRO A 178 2.05 3.85 -0.17
N GLN A 179 1.69 2.84 0.62
CA GLN A 179 2.62 2.03 1.40
C GLN A 179 2.12 0.60 1.46
N ARG A 180 2.97 -0.35 1.83
CA ARG A 180 2.54 -1.74 2.02
C ARG A 180 2.66 -2.09 3.49
N ILE A 181 1.63 -2.74 4.04
CA ILE A 181 1.70 -3.30 5.38
C ILE A 181 2.54 -4.56 5.33
N VAL A 182 3.61 -4.59 6.12
CA VAL A 182 4.44 -5.78 6.35
C VAL A 182 4.22 -6.21 7.78
N MET A 183 3.78 -7.46 7.97
CA MET A 183 3.66 -8.02 9.31
C MET A 183 5.03 -8.46 9.81
N PRO A 184 5.35 -8.27 11.11
CA PRO A 184 6.59 -8.81 11.67
C PRO A 184 6.62 -10.33 11.51
N GLU A 185 7.83 -10.87 11.30
CA GLU A 185 8.05 -12.31 11.31
C GLU A 185 7.55 -12.93 12.62
N PRO A 186 6.84 -14.07 12.59
CA PRO A 186 6.37 -14.73 13.81
C PRO A 186 7.53 -15.05 14.74
N ARG A 187 7.63 -14.31 15.85
CA ARG A 187 8.60 -14.49 16.93
C ARG A 187 7.87 -14.29 18.26
N GLU A 188 8.45 -14.70 19.38
CA GLU A 188 7.79 -14.51 20.69
C GLU A 188 7.43 -13.04 20.99
N GLU A 189 8.16 -12.08 20.41
CA GLU A 189 7.88 -10.65 20.52
C GLU A 189 6.94 -10.07 19.45
N SER A 190 6.53 -10.87 18.45
CA SER A 190 5.64 -10.40 17.38
C SER A 190 4.17 -10.36 17.80
N VAL A 191 3.84 -10.89 18.99
CA VAL A 191 2.49 -10.88 19.57
C VAL A 191 2.45 -9.87 20.71
N LEU A 192 1.63 -8.83 20.54
CA LEU A 192 1.31 -7.92 21.63
C LEU A 192 0.50 -8.68 22.68
N GLN A 193 1.10 -8.88 23.85
CA GLN A 193 0.47 -9.51 25.00
C GLN A 193 0.57 -8.61 26.23
N PHE A 194 -0.46 -8.63 27.06
CA PHE A 194 -0.45 -7.94 28.34
C PHE A 194 0.56 -8.61 29.28
N LYS A 195 1.73 -7.99 29.46
CA LYS A 195 2.76 -8.54 30.35
C LYS A 195 2.40 -8.38 31.84
N GLN A 196 1.61 -7.38 32.18
CA GLN A 196 1.31 -7.02 33.58
C GLN A 196 -0.19 -7.00 33.83
N HIS A 197 -0.82 -8.18 33.78
CA HIS A 197 -2.24 -8.37 34.11
C HIS A 197 -2.64 -7.79 35.47
N LYS A 198 -1.71 -7.72 36.44
CA LYS A 198 -1.97 -7.08 37.74
C LYS A 198 -2.44 -5.62 37.64
N PHE A 199 -2.06 -4.90 36.58
CA PHE A 199 -2.49 -3.51 36.36
C PHE A 199 -3.90 -3.38 35.75
N SER A 200 -4.54 -4.50 35.38
CA SER A 200 -5.98 -4.48 35.05
C SER A 200 -6.86 -4.61 36.29
N GLN A 201 -6.29 -4.86 37.48
CA GLN A 201 -7.06 -4.89 38.71
C GLN A 201 -7.44 -3.46 39.12
N PRO A 202 -8.68 -3.23 39.59
CA PRO A 202 -9.08 -1.95 40.16
C PRO A 202 -8.13 -1.59 41.31
N VAL A 203 -7.46 -0.45 41.19
CA VAL A 203 -6.62 0.06 42.27
C VAL A 203 -7.51 0.64 43.38
N PRO A 204 -7.20 0.43 44.67
CA PRO A 204 -7.98 0.98 45.77
C PRO A 204 -8.09 2.52 45.74
N SER A 205 -7.05 3.18 45.23
CA SER A 205 -7.04 4.62 44.95
C SER A 205 -5.94 4.95 43.95
N ALA A 206 -6.14 6.03 43.19
CA ALA A 206 -5.13 6.62 42.30
C ALA A 206 -4.83 8.05 42.76
N ILE A 207 -3.55 8.42 42.82
CA ILE A 207 -3.11 9.78 43.16
C ILE A 207 -2.54 10.41 41.89
N TYR A 208 -3.18 11.47 41.43
CA TYR A 208 -2.67 12.33 40.37
C TYR A 208 -2.05 13.55 41.04
N ALA A 209 -0.77 13.80 40.80
CA ALA A 209 -0.07 14.94 41.34
C ALA A 209 0.62 15.69 40.21
N ASP A 210 0.48 17.01 40.25
CA ASP A 210 1.16 17.95 39.38
C ASP A 210 2.08 18.82 40.24
N PHE A 211 3.27 19.13 39.71
CA PHE A 211 4.31 19.86 40.43
C PHE A 211 4.85 20.97 39.55
N GLU A 212 4.82 22.18 40.09
CA GLU A 212 5.40 23.35 39.45
C GLU A 212 6.81 23.58 39.99
N ALA A 213 7.74 23.94 39.11
CA ALA A 213 9.10 24.26 39.49
C ALA A 213 9.63 25.49 38.75
N LEU A 214 10.27 26.38 39.49
CA LEU A 214 11.07 27.47 38.94
C LEU A 214 12.44 26.92 38.50
N ILE A 215 12.96 27.47 37.40
CA ILE A 215 14.25 27.09 36.87
C ILE A 215 15.27 28.17 37.24
N GLU A 216 16.20 27.83 38.13
CA GLU A 216 17.28 28.72 38.52
C GLU A 216 18.61 28.32 37.86
N PRO A 217 19.31 29.25 37.18
CA PRO A 217 20.61 28.96 36.57
C PRO A 217 21.65 28.55 37.62
N MET A 218 22.38 27.47 37.37
CA MET A 218 23.49 27.03 38.22
C MET A 218 24.81 27.24 37.50
N GLN A 219 25.75 27.97 38.10
CA GLN A 219 27.07 28.23 37.51
C GLN A 219 28.19 27.29 38.02
N THR A 220 27.92 26.48 39.05
CA THR A 220 28.96 25.84 39.86
C THR A 220 29.21 24.35 39.57
N ILE A 221 28.47 23.70 38.67
CA ILE A 221 28.63 22.26 38.38
C ILE A 221 28.79 22.03 36.86
N PRO A 222 29.94 21.49 36.39
CA PRO A 222 30.12 21.15 34.98
C PRO A 222 29.06 20.14 34.51
N GLY A 223 28.31 20.50 33.46
CA GLY A 223 27.30 19.62 32.85
C GLY A 223 25.87 19.77 33.37
N LYS A 224 25.60 20.66 34.35
CA LYS A 224 24.24 21.04 34.76
C LYS A 224 24.04 22.54 34.57
N THR A 225 23.02 22.92 33.80
CA THR A 225 22.76 24.33 33.44
C THR A 225 21.77 25.03 34.38
N ALA A 226 20.87 24.30 35.04
CA ALA A 226 19.88 24.87 35.95
C ALA A 226 19.39 23.86 37.00
N SER A 227 18.84 24.39 38.10
CA SER A 227 18.15 23.66 39.17
C SER A 227 16.65 23.88 39.06
N HIS A 228 15.87 22.82 39.26
CA HIS A 228 14.42 22.92 39.45
C HIS A 228 14.13 23.14 40.93
N ILE A 229 13.57 24.31 41.27
CA ILE A 229 13.12 24.64 42.61
C ILE A 229 11.61 24.47 42.66
N PRO A 230 11.08 23.51 43.44
CA PRO A 230 9.64 23.33 43.57
C PRO A 230 8.98 24.61 44.07
N CYS A 231 7.98 25.11 43.35
CA CYS A 231 7.25 26.34 43.70
C CYS A 231 5.76 26.13 43.91
N GLY A 232 5.22 24.97 43.52
CA GLY A 232 3.83 24.62 43.73
C GLY A 232 3.61 23.13 43.54
N TYR A 233 2.52 22.62 44.10
CA TYR A 233 2.05 21.28 43.80
C TYR A 233 0.53 21.24 43.94
N ALA A 234 -0.12 20.41 43.13
CA ALA A 234 -1.52 20.08 43.31
C ALA A 234 -1.66 18.58 43.27
N TYR A 235 -2.52 18.01 44.12
CA TYR A 235 -2.82 16.58 44.02
C TYR A 235 -4.29 16.26 44.23
N LEU A 236 -4.72 15.21 43.54
CA LEU A 236 -6.07 14.68 43.51
C LEU A 236 -6.03 13.18 43.77
N ILE A 237 -6.77 12.74 44.77
CA ILE A 237 -6.93 11.33 45.10
C ILE A 237 -8.28 10.86 44.56
N ILE A 238 -8.26 9.94 43.60
CA ILE A 238 -9.44 9.30 43.02
C ILE A 238 -9.65 7.94 43.68
N GLY A 239 -10.88 7.70 44.16
CA GLY A 239 -11.29 6.43 44.72
C GLY A 239 -11.66 5.40 43.63
N PRO A 240 -11.98 4.17 44.04
CA PRO A 240 -12.26 3.08 43.10
C PRO A 240 -13.57 3.28 42.32
N ASN A 241 -14.43 4.22 42.74
CA ASN A 241 -15.64 4.64 42.04
C ASN A 241 -15.40 5.76 41.00
N GLY A 242 -14.15 6.17 40.77
CA GLY A 242 -13.81 7.26 39.86
C GLY A 242 -14.11 8.67 40.40
N LEU A 243 -14.47 8.79 41.68
CA LEU A 243 -14.76 10.07 42.31
C LEU A 243 -13.61 10.54 43.21
N PRO A 244 -13.41 11.87 43.36
CA PRO A 244 -12.47 12.43 44.32
C PRO A 244 -12.77 11.98 45.75
N LEU A 245 -11.79 11.41 46.46
CA LEU A 245 -11.90 11.06 47.87
C LEU A 245 -11.77 12.29 48.78
N LYS A 246 -11.11 13.34 48.29
CA LYS A 246 -10.91 14.63 48.98
C LYS A 246 -10.94 15.78 47.96
N PRO A 247 -11.29 17.01 48.37
CA PRO A 247 -11.13 18.19 47.52
C PRO A 247 -9.66 18.38 47.11
N VAL A 248 -9.45 18.96 45.92
CA VAL A 248 -8.11 19.23 45.38
C VAL A 248 -7.33 20.07 46.37
N THR A 249 -6.15 19.59 46.77
CA THR A 249 -5.20 20.37 47.55
C THR A 249 -4.27 21.07 46.58
N VAL A 250 -4.20 22.39 46.66
CA VAL A 250 -3.35 23.30 45.88
C VAL A 250 -2.39 23.99 46.83
#